data_AF-A0A430QRF5-F1
#
_entry.id   AF-A0A430QRF5-F1
#
_cell.length_a   1.000
_cell.length_b   1.000
_cell.length_c   1.000
_cell.angle_alpha   90.00
_cell.angle_beta   90.00
_cell.angle_gamma   90.00
#
_symmetry.space_group_name_H-M   'P 1'
#
loop_
_entity.id
_entity.type
_entity.pdbx_description
1 polymer ?
#
loop_
_entity_poly.entity_id
_entity_poly.type
_entity_poly.pdbx_seq_one_letter_code
_entity_poly.pdbx_strand_id
1 'polypeptide(L)'
;MNVTPGVVRFGSLLGPKTTFRWGVSTVESVFLSTSTITLCVIARSPIIPRSRKSDPKSYNAFTSRPIAMVILVILSLLKFVLNLDCSNLQLLDALKLMEKSLQIFNFFILHGDKFLQSPDVYDNLYYELIRMHLLVENLYEYSLQHSTSTVIEIKDAASCVVLQLSTLRSIVNHFNAKIASFSTLNNVTSLTENQVLDIVRANYDSLTLRFLEDLDKIEEFESDNEDSIMFHNIIESISKQIRKDCLDSSLDIQNQLHELSSIP
;
A
#
# COMPACT_ATOMS: atom_id res chain seq x y z
N MET A 1 27.18 13.93 -45.77
CA MET A 1 27.73 12.68 -45.21
C MET A 1 27.34 12.59 -43.75
N ASN A 2 26.68 11.48 -43.42
CA ASN A 2 26.61 10.77 -42.14
C ASN A 2 25.86 11.33 -40.93
N VAL A 3 25.34 10.34 -40.20
CA VAL A 3 24.22 10.26 -39.27
C VAL A 3 24.73 9.65 -37.95
N THR A 4 24.09 10.04 -36.84
CA THR A 4 23.99 9.41 -35.49
C THR A 4 25.21 9.40 -34.54
N PRO A 5 25.02 9.13 -33.22
CA PRO A 5 24.14 9.80 -32.23
C PRO A 5 24.86 9.99 -30.85
N GLY A 6 24.30 10.73 -29.87
CA GLY A 6 24.95 10.77 -28.55
C GLY A 6 24.27 11.54 -27.40
N VAL A 7 23.57 10.78 -26.55
CA VAL A 7 23.48 10.89 -25.08
C VAL A 7 22.97 12.21 -24.45
N VAL A 8 21.72 12.20 -24.00
CA VAL A 8 21.20 13.17 -23.02
C VAL A 8 21.44 12.63 -21.60
N ARG A 9 22.34 13.27 -20.84
CA ARG A 9 22.49 13.05 -19.39
C ARG A 9 21.52 13.95 -18.62
N PHE A 10 20.59 13.34 -17.89
CA PHE A 10 19.69 13.97 -16.92
C PHE A 10 20.45 14.39 -15.64
N GLY A 11 21.40 15.32 -15.75
CA GLY A 11 22.29 15.67 -14.64
C GLY A 11 22.53 17.17 -14.40
N SER A 12 21.87 18.07 -15.12
CA SER A 12 22.27 19.49 -15.16
C SER A 12 21.28 20.48 -14.52
N LEU A 13 20.32 20.02 -13.71
CA LEU A 13 19.36 20.92 -13.04
C LEU A 13 19.46 20.96 -11.51
N LEU A 14 20.49 20.37 -10.90
CA LEU A 14 20.72 20.48 -9.46
C LEU A 14 22.14 20.98 -9.19
N GLY A 15 22.24 22.25 -8.80
CA GLY A 15 23.45 22.81 -8.22
C GLY A 15 23.80 22.14 -6.88
N PRO A 16 25.07 22.20 -6.44
CA PRO A 16 25.49 21.53 -5.23
C PRO A 16 24.93 22.27 -4.00
N LYS A 17 24.33 21.51 -3.08
CA LYS A 17 23.73 21.93 -1.79
C LYS A 17 22.29 22.49 -1.88
N THR A 18 21.34 21.63 -2.20
CA THR A 18 19.97 21.75 -1.68
C THR A 18 19.59 20.44 -1.01
N THR A 19 19.70 20.39 0.31
CA THR A 19 19.03 19.38 1.14
C THR A 19 17.53 19.65 1.05
N PHE A 20 16.85 18.98 0.12
CA PHE A 20 15.39 19.00 0.03
C PHE A 20 14.80 18.31 1.25
N ARG A 21 14.30 19.10 2.19
CA ARG A 21 13.63 18.66 3.41
C ARG A 21 12.15 18.47 3.06
N TRP A 22 11.76 17.25 2.68
CA TRP A 22 10.34 16.90 2.61
C TRP A 22 9.81 16.83 4.04
N GLY A 23 8.87 17.71 4.38
CA GLY A 23 8.15 17.61 5.65
C GLY A 23 7.28 16.35 5.65
N VAL A 24 7.10 15.73 6.82
CA VAL A 24 6.24 14.55 7.00
C VAL A 24 4.83 14.80 6.43
N SER A 25 4.34 16.03 6.54
CA SER A 25 3.06 16.47 5.97
C SER A 25 2.99 16.39 4.43
N THR A 26 4.11 16.57 3.72
CA THR A 26 4.12 16.38 2.25
C THR A 26 3.99 14.92 1.85
N VAL A 27 4.57 14.01 2.64
CA VAL A 27 4.50 12.56 2.42
C VAL A 27 3.11 12.02 2.77
N GLU A 28 2.54 12.50 3.88
CA GLU A 28 1.14 12.26 4.25
C GLU A 28 0.19 12.68 3.13
N SER A 29 0.39 13.88 2.56
CA SER A 29 -0.50 14.39 1.52
C SER A 29 -0.41 13.61 0.20
N VAL A 30 0.78 13.22 -0.25
CA VAL A 30 0.93 12.42 -1.46
C VAL A 30 0.29 11.05 -1.26
N PHE A 31 0.42 10.48 -0.07
CA PHE A 31 -0.14 9.18 0.29
C PHE A 31 -1.67 9.18 0.47
N LEU A 32 -2.22 10.20 1.11
CA LEU A 32 -3.66 10.47 1.15
C LEU A 32 -4.17 10.71 -0.27
N SER A 33 -3.43 11.42 -1.13
CA SER A 33 -3.81 11.61 -2.53
C SER A 33 -3.94 10.30 -3.28
N THR A 34 -2.93 9.43 -3.27
CA THR A 34 -2.98 8.16 -4.00
C THR A 34 -4.00 7.20 -3.40
N SER A 35 -4.06 7.09 -2.06
CA SER A 35 -5.02 6.23 -1.36
C SER A 35 -6.46 6.68 -1.55
N THR A 36 -6.74 7.99 -1.43
CA THR A 36 -8.08 8.57 -1.68
C THR A 36 -8.45 8.48 -3.16
N ILE A 37 -7.51 8.63 -4.10
CA ILE A 37 -7.80 8.44 -5.53
C ILE A 37 -8.16 6.98 -5.81
N THR A 38 -7.43 6.01 -5.26
CA THR A 38 -7.78 4.60 -5.47
C THR A 38 -9.10 4.22 -4.78
N LEU A 39 -9.35 4.72 -3.56
CA LEU A 39 -10.65 4.57 -2.88
C LEU A 39 -11.79 5.27 -3.63
N CYS A 40 -11.58 6.45 -4.21
CA CYS A 40 -12.56 7.17 -5.03
C CYS A 40 -12.84 6.47 -6.37
N VAL A 41 -11.83 5.84 -6.99
CA VAL A 41 -12.00 5.02 -8.20
C VAL A 41 -12.80 3.75 -7.88
N ILE A 42 -12.57 3.14 -6.70
CA ILE A 42 -13.35 2.00 -6.21
C ILE A 42 -14.80 2.42 -5.87
N ALA A 43 -14.99 3.58 -5.21
CA ALA A 43 -16.31 4.06 -4.79
C ALA A 43 -17.17 4.65 -5.93
N ARG A 44 -16.56 5.10 -7.04
CA ARG A 44 -17.28 5.66 -8.21
C ARG A 44 -17.43 4.68 -9.38
N SER A 45 -16.95 3.45 -9.24
CA SER A 45 -17.31 2.39 -10.17
C SER A 45 -18.81 2.10 -10.01
N PRO A 46 -19.62 2.13 -11.09
CA PRO A 46 -21.06 1.99 -10.97
C PRO A 46 -21.39 0.67 -10.26
N ILE A 47 -22.18 0.78 -9.19
CA ILE A 47 -22.86 -0.34 -8.55
C ILE A 47 -23.82 -0.91 -9.60
N ILE A 48 -23.35 -1.83 -10.43
CA ILE A 48 -24.19 -2.51 -11.41
C ILE A 48 -24.99 -3.57 -10.64
N PRO A 49 -26.33 -3.51 -10.64
CA PRO A 49 -27.14 -4.53 -10.01
C PRO A 49 -26.93 -5.88 -10.71
N ARG A 50 -26.89 -6.94 -9.91
CA ARG A 50 -26.87 -8.35 -10.35
C ARG A 50 -27.74 -8.57 -11.60
N SER A 51 -27.09 -8.82 -12.74
CA SER A 51 -27.73 -9.51 -13.86
C SER A 51 -26.83 -10.63 -14.35
N ARG A 52 -27.46 -11.80 -14.50
CA ARG A 52 -26.82 -13.11 -14.70
C ARG A 52 -26.18 -13.21 -16.09
N LYS A 53 -25.07 -13.96 -16.12
CA LYS A 53 -24.36 -14.52 -17.29
C LYS A 53 -23.32 -13.59 -17.93
N SER A 54 -22.16 -13.49 -17.29
CA SER A 54 -20.89 -13.21 -17.99
C SER A 54 -19.75 -13.91 -17.24
N ASP A 55 -18.75 -14.37 -17.99
CA ASP A 55 -17.71 -15.30 -17.52
C ASP A 55 -16.94 -14.79 -16.27
N PRO A 56 -16.72 -15.65 -15.27
CA PRO A 56 -16.10 -15.27 -13.98
C PRO A 56 -14.63 -14.83 -14.09
N LYS A 57 -13.96 -15.05 -15.23
CA LYS A 57 -12.54 -14.72 -15.40
C LYS A 57 -12.28 -13.26 -15.78
N SER A 58 -13.24 -12.57 -16.40
CA SER A 58 -13.01 -11.22 -16.94
C SER A 58 -13.26 -10.10 -15.93
N TYR A 59 -14.09 -10.34 -14.92
CA TYR A 59 -14.46 -9.34 -13.91
C TYR A 59 -13.46 -9.25 -12.74
N ASN A 60 -12.72 -10.34 -12.46
CA ASN A 60 -11.81 -10.40 -11.30
C ASN A 60 -10.51 -9.62 -11.51
N ALA A 61 -10.09 -9.37 -12.75
CA ALA A 61 -8.83 -8.68 -13.05
C ALA A 61 -8.88 -7.16 -12.79
N PHE A 62 -10.07 -6.54 -12.86
CA PHE A 62 -10.22 -5.08 -12.79
C PHE A 62 -10.29 -4.57 -11.34
N THR A 63 -10.71 -5.42 -10.39
CA THR A 63 -10.95 -5.04 -8.99
C THR A 63 -9.91 -5.62 -8.03
N SER A 64 -9.19 -6.68 -8.38
CA SER A 64 -8.07 -7.17 -7.57
C SER A 64 -6.82 -6.28 -7.70
N ARG A 65 -6.58 -5.71 -8.88
CA ARG A 65 -5.41 -4.85 -9.16
C ARG A 65 -5.38 -3.55 -8.35
N PRO A 66 -6.47 -2.79 -8.21
CA PRO A 66 -6.45 -1.53 -7.45
C PRO A 66 -6.18 -1.72 -5.96
N ILE A 67 -6.77 -2.75 -5.34
CA ILE A 67 -6.58 -3.01 -3.90
C ILE A 67 -5.15 -3.48 -3.62
N ALA A 68 -4.63 -4.40 -4.44
CA ALA A 68 -3.23 -4.82 -4.36
C ALA A 68 -2.27 -3.61 -4.52
N MET A 69 -2.59 -2.67 -5.41
CA MET A 69 -1.83 -1.42 -5.57
C MET A 69 -1.89 -0.54 -4.31
N VAL A 70 -3.05 -0.37 -3.68
CA VAL A 70 -3.16 0.41 -2.42
C VAL A 70 -2.31 -0.21 -1.32
N ILE A 71 -2.39 -1.53 -1.15
CA ILE A 71 -1.60 -2.28 -0.16
C ILE A 71 -0.10 -2.08 -0.40
N LEU A 72 0.35 -2.21 -1.65
CA LEU A 72 1.75 -2.00 -2.03
C LEU A 72 2.21 -0.56 -1.76
N VAL A 73 1.34 0.43 -2.01
CA VAL A 73 1.62 1.84 -1.72
C VAL A 73 1.76 2.03 -0.20
N ILE A 74 0.87 1.45 0.62
CA ILE A 74 0.96 1.47 2.09
C ILE A 74 2.27 0.86 2.58
N LEU A 75 2.63 -0.34 2.10
CA LEU A 75 3.87 -1.00 2.49
C LEU A 75 5.11 -0.21 2.04
N SER A 76 5.06 0.40 0.84
CA SER A 76 6.15 1.24 0.34
C SER A 76 6.30 2.52 1.16
N LEU A 77 5.19 3.13 1.60
CA LEU A 77 5.23 4.27 2.52
C LEU A 77 5.85 3.85 3.86
N LEU A 78 5.38 2.77 4.47
CA LEU A 78 5.91 2.29 5.75
C LEU A 78 7.41 2.01 5.65
N LYS A 79 7.86 1.41 4.53
CA LYS A 79 9.28 1.22 4.25
C LYS A 79 10.02 2.55 4.12
N PHE A 80 9.45 3.53 3.44
CA PHE A 80 10.06 4.85 3.32
C PHE A 80 10.21 5.52 4.69
N VAL A 81 9.14 5.54 5.49
CA VAL A 81 9.12 6.16 6.82
C VAL A 81 10.13 5.48 7.76
N LEU A 82 10.23 4.15 7.72
CA LEU A 82 11.22 3.40 8.49
C LEU A 82 12.67 3.77 8.14
N ASN A 83 12.94 4.18 6.90
CA ASN A 83 14.27 4.56 6.43
C ASN A 83 14.56 6.07 6.58
N LEU A 84 13.68 6.84 7.23
CA LEU A 84 13.94 8.25 7.51
C LEU A 84 14.92 8.39 8.69
N ASP A 85 15.96 9.20 8.48
CA ASP A 85 16.83 9.66 9.57
C ASP A 85 16.11 10.76 10.38
N CYS A 86 15.33 10.35 11.38
CA CYS A 86 14.51 11.26 12.18
C CYS A 86 15.24 11.79 13.44
N SER A 87 15.14 13.10 13.67
CA SER A 87 15.33 13.68 15.01
C SER A 87 14.09 13.44 15.89
N ASN A 88 14.17 13.63 17.22
CA ASN A 88 13.07 13.29 18.15
C ASN A 88 11.68 13.85 17.79
N LEU A 89 11.58 15.10 17.32
CA LEU A 89 10.29 15.69 16.91
C LEU A 89 9.76 15.02 15.63
N GLN A 90 10.64 14.77 14.67
CA GLN A 90 10.30 14.08 13.43
C GLN A 90 9.99 12.60 13.64
N LEU A 91 10.53 12.00 14.71
CA LEU A 91 10.27 10.62 15.10
C LEU A 91 8.82 10.46 15.58
N LEU A 92 8.31 11.42 16.36
CA LEU A 92 6.91 11.40 16.78
C LEU A 92 5.98 11.47 15.56
N ASP A 93 6.25 12.38 14.63
CA ASP A 93 5.46 12.53 13.40
C ASP A 93 5.55 11.26 12.52
N ALA A 94 6.74 10.67 12.39
CA ALA A 94 6.94 9.42 11.67
C ALA A 94 6.17 8.26 12.30
N LEU A 95 6.17 8.13 13.63
CA LEU A 95 5.40 7.11 14.35
C LEU A 95 3.90 7.30 14.17
N LYS A 96 3.39 8.53 14.25
CA LYS A 96 1.98 8.85 13.97
C LYS A 96 1.61 8.50 12.53
N LEU A 97 2.46 8.82 11.56
CA LEU A 97 2.24 8.47 10.15
C LEU A 97 2.23 6.95 9.94
N MET A 98 3.15 6.21 10.59
CA MET A 98 3.13 4.75 10.58
C MET A 98 1.84 4.20 11.18
N GLU A 99 1.40 4.76 12.31
CA GLU A 99 0.15 4.36 12.97
C GLU A 99 -1.05 4.53 12.03
N LYS A 100 -1.26 5.72 11.44
CA LYS A 100 -2.36 5.99 10.52
C LYS A 100 -2.31 5.08 9.28
N SER A 101 -1.12 4.83 8.74
CA SER A 101 -0.92 3.93 7.61
C SER A 101 -1.32 2.49 7.96
N LEU A 102 -0.97 2.02 9.16
CA LEU A 102 -1.33 0.70 9.64
C LEU A 102 -2.81 0.58 10.00
N GLN A 103 -3.44 1.64 10.51
CA GLN A 103 -4.89 1.68 10.72
C GLN A 103 -5.63 1.43 9.40
N ILE A 104 -5.24 2.11 8.32
CA ILE A 104 -5.81 1.86 6.98
C ILE A 104 -5.60 0.40 6.57
N PHE A 105 -4.40 -0.15 6.76
CA PHE A 105 -4.10 -1.54 6.43
C PHE A 105 -4.98 -2.53 7.21
N ASN A 106 -5.10 -2.31 8.52
CA ASN A 106 -5.92 -3.14 9.41
C ASN A 106 -7.42 -3.03 9.07
N PHE A 107 -7.87 -1.88 8.55
CA PHE A 107 -9.23 -1.73 8.04
C PHE A 107 -9.48 -2.64 6.83
N PHE A 108 -8.53 -2.75 5.90
CA PHE A 108 -8.61 -3.72 4.81
C PHE A 108 -8.64 -5.17 5.29
N ILE A 109 -7.85 -5.52 6.32
CA ILE A 109 -7.84 -6.88 6.86
C ILE A 109 -9.18 -7.21 7.54
N LEU A 110 -9.64 -6.36 8.46
CA LEU A 110 -10.73 -6.67 9.39
C LEU A 110 -12.13 -6.29 8.88
N HIS A 111 -12.21 -5.37 7.93
CA HIS A 111 -13.48 -4.88 7.37
C HIS A 111 -13.55 -4.99 5.84
N GLY A 112 -12.53 -5.58 5.21
CA GLY A 112 -12.49 -5.76 3.76
C GLY A 112 -13.64 -6.59 3.23
N ASP A 113 -14.23 -7.49 4.00
CA ASP A 113 -15.42 -8.26 3.64
C ASP A 113 -16.62 -7.38 3.23
N LYS A 114 -16.66 -6.13 3.73
CA LYS A 114 -17.71 -5.16 3.40
C LYS A 114 -17.55 -4.47 2.04
N PHE A 115 -16.35 -4.45 1.46
CA PHE A 115 -16.07 -3.66 0.24
C PHE A 115 -15.13 -4.32 -0.78
N LEU A 116 -14.40 -5.36 -0.39
CA LEU A 116 -13.64 -6.21 -1.30
C LEU A 116 -14.61 -7.14 -2.04
N GLN A 117 -14.59 -7.07 -3.36
CA GLN A 117 -15.62 -7.68 -4.20
C GLN A 117 -15.47 -9.19 -4.37
N SER A 118 -14.30 -9.75 -4.03
CA SER A 118 -14.01 -11.16 -4.24
C SER A 118 -12.98 -11.71 -3.23
N PRO A 119 -13.11 -12.99 -2.79
CA PRO A 119 -12.19 -13.61 -1.85
C PRO A 119 -10.73 -13.69 -2.34
N ASP A 120 -10.48 -13.78 -3.65
CA ASP A 120 -9.12 -13.84 -4.19
C ASP A 120 -8.30 -12.57 -3.90
N VAL A 121 -8.96 -11.45 -3.59
CA VAL A 121 -8.26 -10.23 -3.16
C VAL A 121 -7.56 -10.44 -1.82
N TYR A 122 -8.14 -11.23 -0.91
CA TYR A 122 -7.49 -11.59 0.35
C TYR A 122 -6.31 -12.52 0.15
N ASP A 123 -6.40 -13.46 -0.79
CA ASP A 123 -5.28 -14.37 -1.11
C ASP A 123 -4.05 -13.54 -1.53
N ASN A 124 -4.26 -12.58 -2.43
CA ASN A 124 -3.22 -11.70 -2.95
C ASN A 124 -2.67 -10.76 -1.87
N LEU A 125 -3.55 -10.18 -1.03
CA LEU A 125 -3.15 -9.34 0.10
C LEU A 125 -2.23 -10.11 1.07
N TYR A 126 -2.62 -11.32 1.46
CA TYR A 126 -1.82 -12.12 2.40
C TYR A 126 -0.54 -12.63 1.75
N TYR A 127 -0.57 -13.01 0.47
CA TYR A 127 0.63 -13.34 -0.28
C TYR A 127 1.65 -12.19 -0.29
N GLU A 128 1.22 -10.97 -0.59
CA GLU A 128 2.12 -9.81 -0.62
C GLU A 128 2.65 -9.46 0.78
N LEU A 129 1.80 -9.57 1.81
CA LEU A 129 2.23 -9.36 3.20
C LEU A 129 3.29 -10.40 3.63
N ILE A 130 3.12 -11.68 3.26
CA ILE A 130 4.10 -12.74 3.50
C ILE A 130 5.42 -12.42 2.77
N ARG A 131 5.36 -11.97 1.52
CA ARG A 131 6.57 -11.55 0.76
C ARG A 131 7.31 -10.41 1.44
N MET A 132 6.57 -9.48 2.06
CA MET A 132 7.10 -8.31 2.76
C MET A 132 7.31 -8.56 4.27
N HIS A 133 7.35 -9.80 4.74
CA HIS A 133 7.48 -10.11 6.16
C HIS A 133 8.68 -9.44 6.87
N LEU A 134 9.82 -9.28 6.20
CA LEU A 134 11.00 -8.61 6.78
C LEU A 134 10.70 -7.14 7.09
N LEU A 135 9.90 -6.45 6.27
CA LEU A 135 9.48 -5.09 6.57
C LEU A 135 8.63 -5.06 7.83
N VAL A 136 7.69 -6.00 7.98
CA VAL A 136 6.81 -6.10 9.15
C VAL A 136 7.63 -6.33 10.42
N GLU A 137 8.63 -7.22 10.38
CA GLU A 137 9.48 -7.47 11.54
C GLU A 137 10.35 -6.26 11.87
N ASN A 138 10.97 -5.62 10.87
CA ASN A 138 11.77 -4.41 11.10
C ASN A 138 10.94 -3.26 11.67
N LEU A 139 9.72 -3.04 11.18
CA LEU A 139 8.79 -2.04 11.71
C LEU A 139 8.43 -2.36 13.17
N TYR A 140 8.21 -3.63 13.48
CA TYR A 140 7.88 -4.06 14.83
C TYR A 140 9.06 -3.86 15.78
N GLU A 141 10.26 -4.27 15.40
CA GLU A 141 11.47 -4.06 16.20
C GLU A 141 11.73 -2.57 16.44
N TYR A 142 11.65 -1.75 15.38
CA TYR A 142 11.82 -0.30 15.46
C TYR A 142 10.82 0.33 16.43
N SER A 143 9.54 -0.02 16.30
CA SER A 143 8.49 0.53 17.16
C SER A 143 8.62 0.02 18.60
N LEU A 144 8.99 -1.25 18.78
CA LEU A 144 9.20 -1.84 20.10
C LEU A 144 10.35 -1.14 20.84
N GLN A 145 11.45 -0.83 20.17
CA GLN A 145 12.56 -0.07 20.76
C GLN A 145 12.12 1.31 21.28
N HIS A 146 11.21 1.97 20.56
CA HIS A 146 10.68 3.27 20.96
C HIS A 146 9.52 3.19 21.97
N SER A 147 8.89 2.04 22.15
CA SER A 147 7.84 1.80 23.17
C SER A 147 8.36 1.84 24.61
N THR A 148 9.68 1.85 24.80
CA THR A 148 10.35 2.05 26.10
C THR A 148 11.01 3.43 26.21
N SER A 149 10.65 4.38 25.34
CA SER A 149 11.20 5.74 25.36
C SER A 149 10.89 6.47 26.67
N THR A 150 11.80 7.35 27.08
CA THR A 150 11.61 8.26 28.23
C THR A 150 10.66 9.41 27.91
N VAL A 151 10.50 9.74 26.62
CA VAL A 151 9.54 10.75 26.15
C VAL A 151 8.17 10.09 26.01
N ILE A 152 7.22 10.52 26.84
CA ILE A 152 5.90 9.89 26.96
C ILE A 152 5.17 9.85 25.60
N GLU A 153 5.15 10.94 24.86
CA GLU A 153 4.46 11.02 23.55
C GLU A 153 5.03 10.01 22.54
N ILE A 154 6.35 9.84 22.48
CA ILE A 154 7.02 8.86 21.61
C ILE A 154 6.70 7.45 22.07
N LYS A 155 6.75 7.21 23.39
CA LYS A 155 6.45 5.92 24.01
C LYS A 155 5.03 5.47 23.69
N ASP A 156 4.06 6.37 23.81
CA ASP A 156 2.65 6.10 23.57
C ASP A 156 2.38 5.87 22.07
N ALA A 157 2.88 6.75 21.20
CA ALA A 157 2.76 6.58 19.74
C ALA A 157 3.40 5.26 19.26
N ALA A 158 4.60 4.94 19.73
CA ALA A 158 5.28 3.69 19.40
C ALA A 158 4.51 2.46 19.92
N SER A 159 3.91 2.54 21.10
CA SER A 159 3.06 1.48 21.66
C SER A 159 1.81 1.26 20.81
N CYS A 160 1.19 2.33 20.30
CA CYS A 160 0.08 2.25 19.35
C CYS A 160 0.50 1.54 18.05
N VAL A 161 1.66 1.91 17.48
CA VAL A 161 2.20 1.24 16.28
C VAL A 161 2.45 -0.25 16.54
N VAL A 162 3.03 -0.62 17.68
CA VAL A 162 3.24 -2.03 18.09
C VAL A 162 1.91 -2.79 18.16
N LEU A 163 0.87 -2.17 18.72
CA LEU A 163 -0.47 -2.77 18.78
C LEU A 163 -1.07 -2.96 17.38
N GLN A 164 -0.98 -1.94 16.51
CA GLN A 164 -1.47 -2.02 15.13
C GLN A 164 -0.72 -3.09 14.31
N LEU A 165 0.59 -3.26 14.53
CA LEU A 165 1.39 -4.29 13.86
C LEU A 165 1.08 -5.72 14.30
N SER A 166 0.43 -5.90 15.46
CA SER A 166 0.14 -7.25 15.99
C SER A 166 -0.69 -8.09 15.03
N THR A 167 -1.66 -7.50 14.34
CA THR A 167 -2.50 -8.17 13.33
C THR A 167 -1.66 -8.66 12.14
N LEU A 168 -0.78 -7.80 11.60
CA LEU A 168 0.08 -8.15 10.48
C LEU A 168 1.07 -9.25 10.87
N ARG A 169 1.68 -9.18 12.06
CA ARG A 169 2.58 -10.23 12.56
C ARG A 169 1.87 -11.55 12.77
N SER A 170 0.65 -11.56 13.28
CA SER A 170 -0.14 -12.79 13.40
C SER A 170 -0.33 -13.48 12.04
N ILE A 171 -0.67 -12.72 10.99
CA ILE A 171 -0.83 -13.25 9.63
C ILE A 171 0.49 -13.82 9.12
N VAL A 172 1.56 -13.01 9.17
CA VAL A 172 2.89 -13.37 8.68
C VAL A 172 3.41 -14.63 9.38
N ASN A 173 3.36 -14.67 10.71
CA ASN A 173 3.89 -15.78 11.50
C ASN A 173 3.08 -17.07 11.27
N HIS A 174 1.76 -16.95 11.17
CA HIS A 174 0.88 -18.09 10.88
C HIS A 174 1.24 -18.73 9.54
N PHE A 175 1.27 -17.95 8.45
CA PHE A 175 1.52 -18.51 7.13
C PHE A 175 2.99 -18.90 6.92
N ASN A 176 3.96 -18.17 7.48
CA ASN A 176 5.36 -18.59 7.43
C ASN A 176 5.58 -19.95 8.10
N ALA A 177 4.91 -20.22 9.23
CA ALA A 177 4.98 -21.53 9.88
C ALA A 177 4.40 -22.65 8.98
N LYS A 178 3.30 -22.38 8.27
CA LYS A 178 2.69 -23.34 7.32
C LYS A 178 3.57 -23.54 6.08
N ILE A 179 4.17 -22.48 5.55
CA ILE A 179 5.10 -22.53 4.41
C ILE A 179 6.35 -23.33 4.79
N ALA A 180 6.93 -23.10 5.97
CA ALA A 180 8.08 -23.86 6.46
C ALA A 180 7.73 -25.35 6.65
N SER A 181 6.53 -25.64 7.16
CA SER A 181 6.03 -27.02 7.30
C SER A 181 5.87 -27.71 5.95
N PHE A 182 5.30 -27.01 4.95
CA PHE A 182 5.14 -27.53 3.59
C PHE A 182 6.50 -27.75 2.91
N SER A 183 7.43 -26.80 3.05
CA SER A 183 8.79 -26.87 2.52
C SER A 183 9.52 -28.11 3.07
N THR A 184 9.42 -28.36 4.37
CA THR A 184 10.03 -29.52 5.05
C THR A 184 9.40 -30.83 4.58
N LEU A 185 8.07 -30.90 4.50
CA LEU A 185 7.36 -32.13 4.12
C LEU A 185 7.62 -32.54 2.66
N ASN A 186 7.75 -31.55 1.76
CA ASN A 186 7.95 -31.79 0.33
C ASN A 186 9.43 -31.73 -0.10
N ASN A 187 10.35 -31.50 0.84
CA ASN A 187 11.79 -31.33 0.57
C ASN A 187 12.10 -30.25 -0.48
N VAL A 188 11.39 -29.12 -0.43
CA VAL A 188 11.54 -28.01 -1.38
C VAL A 188 12.09 -26.80 -0.66
N THR A 189 13.15 -26.18 -1.19
CA THR A 189 13.81 -25.01 -0.57
C THR A 189 13.13 -23.68 -0.91
N SER A 190 12.34 -23.61 -1.99
CA SER A 190 11.57 -22.42 -2.38
C SER A 190 10.23 -22.79 -3.01
N LEU A 191 9.18 -22.05 -2.67
CA LEU A 191 7.84 -22.27 -3.22
C LEU A 191 7.56 -21.28 -4.34
N THR A 192 6.79 -21.72 -5.33
CA THR A 192 6.20 -20.84 -6.34
C THR A 192 5.03 -20.04 -5.77
N GLU A 193 4.68 -18.93 -6.41
CA GLU A 193 3.54 -18.10 -6.04
C GLU A 193 2.24 -18.90 -5.87
N ASN A 194 1.91 -19.75 -6.84
CA ASN A 194 0.70 -20.58 -6.78
C ASN A 194 0.71 -21.54 -5.58
N GLN A 195 1.87 -22.13 -5.25
CA GLN A 195 1.98 -23.01 -4.08
C GLN A 195 1.76 -22.25 -2.78
N VAL A 196 2.26 -21.01 -2.66
CA VAL A 196 2.00 -20.18 -1.48
C VAL A 196 0.53 -19.79 -1.41
N LEU A 197 -0.09 -19.38 -2.52
CA LEU A 197 -1.51 -19.05 -2.57
C LEU A 197 -2.39 -20.25 -2.19
N ASP A 198 -2.03 -21.46 -2.62
CA ASP A 198 -2.75 -22.67 -2.25
C ASP A 198 -2.63 -22.98 -0.75
N ILE A 199 -1.48 -22.75 -0.14
CA ILE A 199 -1.30 -22.85 1.32
C ILE A 199 -2.17 -21.81 2.04
N VAL A 200 -2.20 -20.56 1.56
CA VAL A 200 -3.02 -19.49 2.14
C VAL A 200 -4.50 -19.90 2.13
N ARG A 201 -5.02 -20.28 0.96
CA ARG A 201 -6.42 -20.72 0.78
C ARG A 201 -6.80 -21.89 1.67
N ALA A 202 -5.90 -22.83 1.87
CA ALA A 202 -6.14 -24.03 2.67
C ALA A 202 -6.08 -23.78 4.20
N ASN A 203 -5.65 -22.61 4.67
CA ASN A 203 -5.38 -22.36 6.10
C ASN A 203 -6.03 -21.07 6.66
N TYR A 204 -7.04 -20.50 5.96
CA TYR A 204 -7.79 -19.33 6.45
C TYR A 204 -8.54 -19.59 7.76
N ASP A 205 -9.13 -20.77 7.89
CA ASP A 205 -9.92 -21.22 9.03
C ASP A 205 -9.13 -21.26 10.35
N SER A 206 -7.84 -21.55 10.28
CA SER A 206 -6.94 -21.62 11.43
C SER A 206 -6.29 -20.28 11.79
N LEU A 207 -6.47 -19.24 10.98
CA LEU A 207 -5.93 -17.90 11.24
C LEU A 207 -6.82 -17.17 12.24
N THR A 208 -6.26 -16.84 13.41
CA THR A 208 -6.94 -16.04 14.43
C THR A 208 -6.35 -14.64 14.50
N LEU A 209 -7.20 -13.62 14.28
CA LEU A 209 -6.80 -12.21 14.34
C LEU A 209 -7.34 -11.54 15.60
N ARG A 210 -6.59 -10.57 16.11
CA ARG A 210 -7.03 -9.71 17.20
C ARG A 210 -8.03 -8.68 16.65
N PHE A 211 -9.13 -8.49 17.38
CA PHE A 211 -10.01 -7.36 17.15
C PHE A 211 -9.30 -6.07 17.59
N LEU A 212 -9.22 -5.10 16.69
CA LEU A 212 -8.71 -3.78 16.97
C LEU A 212 -9.91 -2.84 17.14
N GLU A 213 -9.95 -2.13 18.26
CA GLU A 213 -11.00 -1.17 18.57
C GLU A 213 -10.83 0.09 17.70
N ASP A 214 -11.94 0.78 17.42
CA ASP A 214 -11.96 2.13 16.85
C ASP A 214 -11.32 2.32 15.46
N LEU A 215 -11.19 1.25 14.68
CA LEU A 215 -10.73 1.28 13.29
C LEU A 215 -11.61 2.11 12.34
N ASP A 216 -12.86 2.32 12.71
CA ASP A 216 -13.86 3.12 12.00
C ASP A 216 -13.85 4.60 12.42
N LYS A 217 -13.16 4.94 13.51
CA LYS A 217 -13.00 6.33 13.96
C LYS A 217 -11.82 6.98 13.24
N ILE A 218 -12.09 7.52 12.06
CA ILE A 218 -11.15 8.45 11.42
C ILE A 218 -11.26 9.77 12.19
N GLU A 219 -10.20 10.18 12.88
CA GLU A 219 -10.11 11.52 13.47
C GLU A 219 -10.42 12.56 12.40
N GLU A 220 -11.35 13.48 12.71
CA GLU A 220 -11.68 14.56 11.79
C GLU A 220 -10.42 15.38 11.50
N PHE A 221 -10.08 15.51 10.22
CA PHE A 221 -8.98 16.35 9.78
C PHE A 221 -9.31 17.81 10.17
N GLU A 222 -8.59 18.37 11.13
CA GLU A 222 -8.69 19.79 11.49
C GLU A 222 -8.22 20.63 10.29
N SER A 223 -9.18 21.18 9.53
CA SER A 223 -8.93 21.90 8.28
C SER A 223 -8.28 23.27 8.46
N ASP A 224 -8.09 23.72 9.70
CA ASP A 224 -7.76 25.11 10.05
C ASP A 224 -6.25 25.39 10.01
N ASN A 225 -5.42 24.43 9.59
CA ASN A 225 -3.99 24.66 9.35
C ASN A 225 -3.78 25.47 8.06
N GLU A 226 -2.93 26.50 8.10
CA GLU A 226 -2.59 27.35 6.93
C GLU A 226 -2.11 26.52 5.71
N ASP A 227 -1.54 25.33 5.96
CA ASP A 227 -1.06 24.41 4.93
C ASP A 227 -2.18 23.63 4.22
N SER A 228 -3.41 23.62 4.75
CA SER A 228 -4.57 22.90 4.20
C SER A 228 -4.87 23.27 2.75
N ILE A 229 -4.72 24.55 2.41
CA ILE A 229 -4.90 25.07 1.03
C ILE A 229 -3.78 24.56 0.11
N MET A 230 -2.53 24.59 0.58
CA MET A 230 -1.39 24.05 -0.18
C MET A 230 -1.59 22.56 -0.45
N PHE A 231 -2.00 21.79 0.56
CA PHE A 231 -2.29 20.38 0.41
C PHE A 231 -3.42 20.15 -0.57
N HIS A 232 -4.55 20.86 -0.44
CA HIS A 232 -5.65 20.73 -1.38
C HIS A 232 -5.19 20.97 -2.84
N ASN A 233 -4.35 21.98 -3.07
CA ASN A 233 -3.80 22.27 -4.40
C ASN A 233 -2.88 21.15 -4.92
N ILE A 234 -2.08 20.54 -4.04
CA ILE A 234 -1.22 19.39 -4.38
C ILE A 234 -2.08 18.16 -4.71
N ILE A 235 -3.05 17.80 -3.85
CA ILE A 235 -3.98 16.69 -4.09
C ILE A 235 -4.72 16.89 -5.41
N GLU A 236 -5.22 18.11 -5.66
CA GLU A 236 -5.94 18.43 -6.87
C GLU A 236 -5.05 18.31 -8.11
N SER A 237 -3.80 18.79 -8.03
CA SER A 237 -2.82 18.68 -9.12
C SER A 237 -2.45 17.24 -9.41
N ILE A 238 -2.17 16.43 -8.38
CA ILE A 238 -1.88 15.00 -8.51
C ILE A 238 -3.09 14.26 -9.09
N SER A 239 -4.31 14.56 -8.61
CA SER A 239 -5.54 13.95 -9.12
C SER A 239 -5.76 14.26 -10.60
N LYS A 240 -5.53 15.52 -11.01
CA LYS A 240 -5.61 15.93 -12.42
C LYS A 240 -4.56 15.22 -13.26
N GLN A 241 -3.32 15.14 -12.79
CA GLN A 241 -2.23 14.49 -13.50
C GLN A 241 -2.48 12.98 -13.68
N ILE A 242 -2.87 12.27 -12.62
CA ILE A 242 -3.17 10.84 -12.69
C ILE A 242 -4.33 10.55 -13.64
N ARG A 243 -5.40 11.37 -13.61
CA ARG A 243 -6.52 11.21 -14.56
C ARG A 243 -6.05 11.40 -15.99
N LYS A 244 -5.19 12.39 -16.24
CA LYS A 244 -4.61 12.64 -17.54
C LYS A 244 -3.75 11.45 -18.00
N ASP A 245 -2.83 10.98 -17.16
CA ASP A 245 -1.94 9.87 -17.49
C ASP A 245 -2.74 8.58 -17.78
N CYS A 246 -3.81 8.32 -17.04
CA CYS A 246 -4.70 7.19 -17.29
C CYS A 246 -5.44 7.31 -18.64
N LEU A 247 -5.91 8.52 -18.99
CA LEU A 247 -6.57 8.80 -20.26
C LEU A 247 -5.61 8.65 -21.43
N ASP A 248 -4.42 9.24 -21.31
CA ASP A 248 -3.37 9.19 -22.34
C ASP A 248 -2.92 7.74 -22.56
N SER A 249 -2.71 6.97 -21.49
CA SER A 249 -2.36 5.55 -21.59
C SER A 249 -3.47 4.71 -22.22
N SER A 250 -4.75 5.01 -21.93
CA SER A 250 -5.89 4.37 -22.61
C SER A 250 -5.95 4.70 -24.09
N LEU A 251 -5.63 5.93 -24.49
CA LEU A 251 -5.62 6.36 -25.88
C LEU A 251 -4.50 5.67 -26.66
N ASP A 252 -3.31 5.57 -26.07
CA ASP A 252 -2.17 4.87 -26.66
C ASP A 252 -2.47 3.39 -26.90
N ILE A 253 -3.14 2.71 -25.95
CA ILE A 253 -3.57 1.32 -26.13
C ILE A 253 -4.57 1.20 -27.29
N GLN A 254 -5.52 2.13 -27.42
CA GLN A 254 -6.47 2.13 -28.53
C GLN A 254 -5.77 2.33 -29.88
N ASN A 255 -4.79 3.24 -29.94
CA ASN A 255 -4.00 3.48 -31.15
C ASN A 255 -3.18 2.25 -31.54
N GLN A 256 -2.53 1.58 -30.57
CA GLN A 256 -1.80 0.33 -30.81
C GLN A 256 -2.70 -0.80 -31.30
N LEU A 257 -3.89 -0.96 -30.71
CA LEU A 257 -4.87 -1.96 -31.16
C LEU A 257 -5.37 -1.66 -32.57
N HIS A 258 -5.59 -0.38 -32.89
CA HIS A 258 -5.97 0.05 -34.23
C HIS A 258 -4.86 -0.25 -35.25
N GLU A 259 -3.61 0.07 -34.93
CA GLU A 259 -2.45 -0.26 -35.77
C GLU A 259 -2.32 -1.78 -36.02
N LEU A 260 -2.50 -2.61 -34.99
CA LEU A 260 -2.49 -4.07 -35.12
C LEU A 260 -3.66 -4.61 -35.96
N SER A 261 -4.82 -3.97 -35.90
CA SER A 261 -5.99 -4.33 -36.73
C SER A 261 -5.85 -3.88 -38.20
N SER A 262 -4.89 -3.00 -38.48
CA SER A 262 -4.63 -2.45 -39.81
C SER A 262 -3.58 -3.25 -40.60
N ILE A 263 -2.96 -4.27 -39.98
CA ILE A 263 -2.00 -5.16 -40.64
C ILE A 263 -2.79 -6.24 -41.40
N PRO A 264 -2.69 -6.31 -42.75
CA PRO A 264 -3.43 -7.26 -43.57
C PRO A 264 -2.97 -8.72 -43.43
#